data_AF-A0A087UFY1-F1
#
_entry.id   AF-A0A087UFY1-F1
#
_cell.length_a   1.000
_cell.length_b   1.000
_cell.length_c   1.000
_cell.angle_alpha   90.00
_cell.angle_beta   90.00
_cell.angle_gamma   90.00
#
_symmetry.space_group_name_H-M   'P 1'
#
loop_
_entity.id
_entity.type
_entity.pdbx_description
1 polymer ?
#
loop_
_entity_poly.entity_id
_entity_poly.type
_entity_poly.pdbx_seq_one_letter_code
_entity_poly.pdbx_strand_id
1 'polypeptide(L)'
;MYGDSDAKDCVYVFNNWQEVADCSVWDQSRILDLIKSCEKYELAVEWNNLHVVNKEQKMLALSMNLTWFLTQTPIQELEVYQILNAFEDSSECISLCDMVLRELPSIESKLCLVQYLVKNDFPSDKHHYYFNMLLGLKMLSAIKSGNKDGYIDLIAHPYLLLEQMLMNAELKDAEETLKAIINDLESQNETAP
;
A
#
# COMPACT_ATOMS: atom_id res chain seq x y z
N MET A 1 -30.86 -23.61 4.52
CA MET A 1 -31.08 -22.63 5.60
C MET A 1 -30.36 -21.36 5.19
N TYR A 2 -31.11 -20.27 5.04
CA TYR A 2 -30.61 -18.93 4.72
C TYR A 2 -29.92 -18.30 5.94
N GLY A 3 -29.03 -17.34 5.68
CA GLY A 3 -28.51 -16.35 6.65
C GLY A 3 -26.98 -16.40 6.75
N ASP A 4 -26.27 -15.76 5.82
CA ASP A 4 -25.73 -14.38 5.93
C ASP A 4 -24.44 -14.37 6.77
N SER A 5 -23.24 -14.23 6.20
CA SER A 5 -22.71 -12.99 5.62
C SER A 5 -22.92 -11.77 6.52
N ASP A 6 -22.39 -11.83 7.73
CA ASP A 6 -22.11 -10.64 8.55
C ASP A 6 -20.75 -10.86 9.25
N ALA A 7 -19.67 -10.83 8.46
CA ALA A 7 -18.38 -10.37 8.98
C ALA A 7 -18.46 -8.84 9.12
N LYS A 8 -19.36 -8.38 10.00
CA LYS A 8 -19.44 -6.98 10.41
C LYS A 8 -18.34 -6.76 11.43
N ASP A 9 -17.40 -5.88 11.08
CA ASP A 9 -16.58 -5.06 11.98
C ASP A 9 -16.74 -5.41 13.46
N CYS A 10 -16.04 -6.44 13.92
CA CYS A 10 -15.91 -6.70 15.34
C CYS A 10 -15.01 -5.60 15.91
N VAL A 11 -15.59 -4.46 16.26
CA VAL A 11 -14.94 -3.48 17.14
C VAL A 11 -14.71 -4.21 18.46
N TYR A 12 -13.48 -4.69 18.67
CA TYR A 12 -13.12 -5.41 19.89
C TYR A 12 -13.24 -4.46 21.08
N VAL A 13 -14.28 -4.62 21.90
CA VAL A 13 -14.45 -3.81 23.11
C VAL A 13 -13.76 -4.49 24.27
N PHE A 14 -12.70 -3.86 24.78
CA PHE A 14 -12.09 -4.19 26.07
C PHE A 14 -12.71 -3.30 27.15
N ASN A 15 -13.21 -3.89 28.23
CA ASN A 15 -13.93 -3.14 29.27
C ASN A 15 -13.00 -2.49 30.30
N ASN A 16 -11.75 -2.92 30.36
CA ASN A 16 -10.73 -2.42 31.29
C ASN A 16 -9.32 -2.74 30.77
N TRP A 17 -8.31 -2.12 31.40
CA TRP A 17 -6.91 -2.31 31.01
C TRP A 17 -6.39 -3.72 31.31
N GLN A 18 -6.96 -4.44 32.30
CA GLN A 18 -6.54 -5.80 32.62
C GLN A 18 -6.84 -6.76 31.47
N GLU A 19 -8.02 -6.64 30.83
CA GLU A 19 -8.36 -7.46 29.66
C GLU A 19 -7.38 -7.23 28.48
N VAL A 20 -6.92 -6.00 28.29
CA VAL A 20 -5.89 -5.68 27.28
C VAL A 20 -4.55 -6.33 27.64
N ALA A 21 -4.15 -6.27 28.91
CA ALA A 21 -2.91 -6.88 29.39
C ALA A 21 -2.92 -8.40 29.24
N ASP A 22 -4.02 -9.06 29.60
CA ASP A 22 -4.20 -10.50 29.44
C ASP A 22 -4.21 -10.88 27.95
N CYS A 23 -4.98 -10.17 27.13
CA CYS A 23 -5.06 -10.43 25.69
C CYS A 23 -3.70 -10.23 25.01
N SER A 24 -2.88 -9.29 25.46
CA SER A 24 -1.51 -9.08 24.94
C SER A 24 -0.59 -10.29 25.16
N VAL A 25 -0.94 -11.22 26.06
CA VAL A 25 -0.21 -12.47 26.29
C VAL A 25 -0.81 -13.61 25.47
N TRP A 26 -2.14 -13.77 25.50
CA TRP A 26 -2.82 -14.97 24.98
C TRP A 26 -3.30 -14.82 23.52
N ASP A 27 -3.55 -13.61 23.04
CA ASP A 27 -4.06 -13.31 21.69
C ASP A 27 -3.59 -11.93 21.21
N GLN A 28 -2.34 -11.91 20.78
CA GLN A 28 -1.64 -10.71 20.30
C GLN A 28 -2.24 -10.15 19.00
N SER A 29 -2.78 -11.01 18.13
CA SER A 29 -3.38 -10.60 16.86
C SER A 29 -4.59 -9.70 17.11
N ARG A 30 -5.41 -10.04 18.12
CA ARG A 30 -6.56 -9.22 18.52
C ARG A 30 -6.17 -7.83 19.02
N ILE A 31 -5.01 -7.68 19.67
CA ILE A 31 -4.51 -6.36 20.08
C ILE A 31 -4.09 -5.54 18.85
N LEU A 32 -3.36 -6.15 17.92
CA LEU A 32 -2.94 -5.48 16.68
C LEU A 32 -4.16 -5.08 15.82
N ASP A 33 -5.17 -5.95 15.72
CA ASP A 33 -6.42 -5.65 15.04
C ASP A 33 -7.17 -4.48 15.70
N LEU A 34 -7.20 -4.42 17.04
CA LEU A 34 -7.75 -3.28 17.75
C LEU A 34 -6.99 -1.99 17.38
N ILE A 35 -5.66 -2.01 17.49
CA ILE A 35 -4.82 -0.84 17.18
C ILE A 35 -5.08 -0.38 15.74
N LYS A 36 -5.20 -1.33 14.80
CA LYS A 36 -5.51 -1.08 13.39
C LYS A 36 -6.89 -0.48 13.20
N SER A 37 -7.91 -1.02 13.86
CA SER A 37 -9.29 -0.51 13.79
C SER A 37 -9.43 0.92 14.33
N CYS A 38 -8.54 1.33 15.24
CA CYS A 38 -8.49 2.68 15.80
C CYS A 38 -7.56 3.62 15.01
N GLU A 39 -6.92 3.15 13.93
CA GLU A 39 -5.91 3.87 13.15
C GLU A 39 -4.76 4.43 14.01
N LYS A 40 -4.45 3.78 15.15
CA LYS A 40 -3.37 4.18 16.07
C LYS A 40 -2.07 3.46 15.75
N TYR A 41 -1.67 3.55 14.49
CA TYR A 41 -0.56 2.79 13.93
C TYR A 41 0.77 3.01 14.67
N GLU A 42 0.99 4.19 15.25
CA GLU A 42 2.16 4.47 16.09
C GLU A 42 2.28 3.51 17.29
N LEU A 43 1.15 3.06 17.85
CA LEU A 43 1.12 2.13 18.97
C LEU A 43 1.56 0.73 18.57
N ALA A 44 1.41 0.33 17.30
CA ALA A 44 1.87 -0.98 16.85
C ALA A 44 3.40 -1.09 16.93
N VAL A 45 4.12 0.02 16.74
CA VAL A 45 5.58 0.08 16.87
C VAL A 45 6.00 -0.11 18.32
N GLU A 46 5.40 0.66 19.23
CA GLU A 46 5.68 0.57 20.66
C GLU A 46 5.34 -0.82 21.20
N TRP A 47 4.17 -1.34 20.82
CA TRP A 47 3.70 -2.65 21.24
C TRP A 47 4.62 -3.77 20.75
N ASN A 48 5.06 -3.74 19.49
CA ASN A 48 5.98 -4.74 18.93
C ASN A 48 7.36 -4.74 19.63
N ASN A 49 7.80 -3.62 20.20
CA ASN A 49 9.06 -3.55 20.96
C ASN A 49 8.94 -4.15 22.37
N LEU A 50 7.73 -4.26 22.91
CA LEU A 50 7.46 -4.72 24.27
C LEU A 50 7.11 -6.22 24.34
N HIS A 51 6.67 -6.81 23.24
CA HIS A 51 6.14 -8.17 23.20
C HIS A 51 6.96 -9.09 22.26
N VAL A 52 7.11 -10.36 22.66
CA VAL A 52 7.64 -11.39 21.77
C VAL A 52 6.52 -11.82 20.84
N VAL A 53 6.65 -11.48 19.57
CA VAL A 53 5.65 -11.74 18.54
C VAL A 53 6.10 -12.82 17.57
N ASN A 54 5.15 -13.54 16.97
CA ASN A 54 5.44 -14.44 15.86
C ASN A 54 5.64 -13.65 14.55
N LYS A 55 6.02 -14.35 13.48
CA LYS A 55 6.29 -13.73 12.17
C LYS A 55 5.07 -12.99 11.61
N GLU A 56 3.87 -13.56 11.73
CA GLU A 56 2.63 -12.96 11.21
C GLU A 56 2.28 -11.65 11.92
N GLN A 57 2.36 -11.65 13.25
CA GLN A 57 2.14 -10.46 14.08
C GLN A 57 3.18 -9.38 13.80
N LYS A 58 4.45 -9.76 13.60
CA LYS A 58 5.49 -8.82 13.19
C LYS A 58 5.18 -8.19 11.83
N MET A 59 4.72 -8.97 10.86
CA MET A 59 4.33 -8.46 9.54
C MET A 59 3.17 -7.48 9.62
N LEU A 60 2.15 -7.78 10.44
CA LEU A 60 1.02 -6.88 10.68
C LEU A 60 1.46 -5.57 11.36
N ALA A 61 2.31 -5.65 12.39
CA ALA A 61 2.83 -4.46 13.05
C ALA A 61 3.66 -3.58 12.09
N LEU A 62 4.49 -4.20 11.23
CA LEU A 62 5.25 -3.48 10.20
C LEU A 62 4.34 -2.86 9.14
N SER A 63 3.24 -3.51 8.75
CA SER A 63 2.32 -2.96 7.75
C SER A 63 1.63 -1.71 8.27
N MET A 64 1.25 -1.71 9.55
CA MET A 64 0.71 -0.55 10.24
C MET A 64 1.75 0.57 10.34
N ASN A 65 2.99 0.25 10.69
CA ASN A 65 4.07 1.22 10.77
C ASN A 65 4.33 1.91 9.41
N LEU A 66 4.41 1.14 8.32
CA LEU A 66 4.51 1.70 6.98
C LEU A 66 3.32 2.57 6.62
N THR A 67 2.11 2.13 6.93
CA THR A 67 0.87 2.90 6.69
C THR A 67 0.90 4.23 7.43
N TRP A 68 1.39 4.26 8.67
CA TRP A 68 1.55 5.49 9.44
C TRP A 68 2.46 6.49 8.73
N PHE A 69 3.69 6.08 8.39
CA PHE A 69 4.65 6.96 7.72
C PHE A 69 4.19 7.43 6.34
N LEU A 70 3.53 6.55 5.59
CA LEU A 70 3.02 6.84 4.24
C LEU A 70 1.80 7.76 4.23
N THR A 71 1.09 7.90 5.36
CA THR A 71 -0.09 8.78 5.49
C THR A 71 0.23 10.12 6.17
N GLN A 72 1.47 10.31 6.63
CA GLN A 72 1.92 11.61 7.14
C GLN A 72 1.99 12.66 6.03
N THR A 73 1.86 13.93 6.42
CA THR A 73 2.03 15.08 5.51
C THR A 73 3.13 15.99 6.08
N PRO A 74 4.32 16.08 5.45
CA PRO A 74 4.76 15.32 4.27
C PRO A 74 4.98 13.82 4.58
N ILE A 75 4.98 12.99 3.52
CA ILE A 75 5.30 11.56 3.62
C ILE A 75 6.71 11.39 4.20
N GLN A 76 6.86 10.48 5.15
CA GLN A 76 8.12 10.14 5.80
C GLN A 76 8.87 9.04 5.03
N GLU A 77 9.35 9.38 3.82
CA GLU A 77 9.95 8.42 2.87
C GLU A 77 11.20 7.72 3.42
N LEU A 78 12.02 8.44 4.19
CA LEU A 78 13.27 7.90 4.74
C LEU A 78 12.99 6.72 5.68
N GLU A 79 12.02 6.88 6.57
CA GLU A 79 11.60 5.89 7.56
C GLU A 79 10.96 4.67 6.89
N VAL A 80 10.12 4.89 5.87
CA VAL A 80 9.56 3.83 5.02
C VAL A 80 10.70 2.99 4.42
N TYR A 81 11.69 3.63 3.79
CA TYR A 81 12.78 2.90 3.14
C TYR A 81 13.72 2.23 4.15
N GLN A 82 13.92 2.80 5.33
CA GLN A 82 14.69 2.15 6.39
C GLN A 82 14.05 0.83 6.82
N ILE A 83 12.72 0.79 6.96
CA ILE A 83 12.00 -0.45 7.29
C ILE A 83 12.14 -1.47 6.16
N LEU A 84 11.90 -1.05 4.92
CA LEU A 84 11.92 -1.96 3.77
C LEU A 84 13.33 -2.51 3.49
N ASN A 85 14.37 -1.69 3.66
CA ASN A 85 15.76 -2.10 3.48
C ASN A 85 16.31 -2.96 4.62
N ALA A 86 15.61 -3.04 5.76
CA ALA A 86 16.00 -3.91 6.87
C ALA A 86 15.63 -5.38 6.66
N PHE A 87 14.87 -5.69 5.61
CA PHE A 87 14.54 -7.08 5.25
C PHE A 87 15.74 -7.78 4.60
N GLU A 88 16.07 -8.97 5.11
CA GLU A 88 17.05 -9.86 4.48
C GLU A 88 16.44 -10.65 3.31
N ASP A 89 15.16 -11.00 3.41
CA ASP A 89 14.41 -11.74 2.39
C ASP A 89 13.53 -10.80 1.57
N SER A 90 13.86 -10.64 0.30
CA SER A 90 13.10 -9.85 -0.67
C SER A 90 11.64 -10.29 -0.80
N SER A 91 11.35 -11.59 -0.65
CA SER A 91 9.97 -12.10 -0.75
C SER A 91 9.10 -11.65 0.42
N GLU A 92 9.67 -11.54 1.62
CA GLU A 92 8.98 -10.98 2.79
C GLU A 92 8.74 -9.48 2.62
N CYS A 93 9.74 -8.74 2.13
CA CYS A 93 9.60 -7.31 1.84
C CYS A 93 8.50 -7.04 0.81
N ILE A 94 8.48 -7.79 -0.29
CA ILE A 94 7.42 -7.70 -1.32
C ILE A 94 6.05 -8.03 -0.72
N SER A 95 5.96 -9.10 0.08
CA SER A 95 4.70 -9.49 0.72
C SER A 95 4.18 -8.40 1.66
N LEU A 96 5.06 -7.70 2.38
CA LEU A 96 4.70 -6.57 3.21
C LEU A 96 4.19 -5.40 2.35
N CYS A 97 4.90 -5.06 1.29
CA CYS A 97 4.49 -3.97 0.40
C CYS A 97 3.13 -4.25 -0.25
N ASP A 98 2.88 -5.48 -0.71
CA ASP A 98 1.59 -5.90 -1.28
C ASP A 98 0.44 -5.77 -0.27
N MET A 99 0.69 -6.08 1.01
CA MET A 99 -0.28 -5.92 2.07
C MET A 99 -0.63 -4.44 2.26
N VAL A 100 0.39 -3.58 2.36
CA VAL A 100 0.21 -2.13 2.57
C VAL A 100 -0.45 -1.47 1.36
N LEU A 101 -0.04 -1.80 0.13
CA LEU A 101 -0.59 -1.21 -1.10
C LEU A 101 -2.12 -1.35 -1.24
N ARG A 102 -2.68 -2.45 -0.73
CA ARG A 102 -4.13 -2.70 -0.76
C ARG A 102 -4.91 -1.76 0.15
N GLU A 103 -4.29 -1.28 1.22
CA GLU A 103 -4.94 -0.52 2.28
C GLU A 103 -4.65 0.99 2.19
N LEU A 104 -3.62 1.39 1.45
CA LEU A 104 -3.26 2.80 1.32
C LEU A 104 -4.39 3.63 0.66
N PRO A 105 -4.78 4.76 1.28
CA PRO A 105 -5.90 5.57 0.79
C PRO A 105 -5.50 6.54 -0.34
N SER A 106 -4.24 6.98 -0.41
CA SER A 106 -3.82 8.05 -1.32
C SER A 106 -2.96 7.54 -2.49
N ILE A 107 -3.03 8.25 -3.62
CA ILE A 107 -2.22 7.98 -4.81
C ILE A 107 -0.74 8.24 -4.49
N GLU A 108 -0.44 9.32 -3.76
CA GLU A 108 0.90 9.73 -3.37
C GLU A 108 1.58 8.68 -2.49
N SER A 109 0.86 8.13 -1.50
CA SER A 109 1.33 7.04 -0.64
C SER A 109 1.63 5.79 -1.46
N LYS A 110 0.72 5.39 -2.35
CA LYS A 110 0.93 4.22 -3.24
C LYS A 110 2.13 4.45 -4.16
N LEU A 111 2.27 5.64 -4.71
CA LEU A 111 3.34 6.01 -5.63
C LEU A 111 4.71 5.94 -4.95
N CYS A 112 4.85 6.42 -3.71
CA CYS A 112 6.08 6.28 -2.92
C CYS A 112 6.49 4.79 -2.77
N LEU A 113 5.55 3.93 -2.38
CA LEU A 113 5.83 2.51 -2.17
C LEU A 113 6.11 1.74 -3.47
N VAL A 114 5.38 2.02 -4.54
CA VAL A 114 5.61 1.38 -5.86
C VAL A 114 6.94 1.85 -6.48
N GLN A 115 7.30 3.12 -6.31
CA GLN A 115 8.62 3.62 -6.75
C GLN A 115 9.76 2.87 -6.09
N TYR A 116 9.65 2.58 -4.79
CA TYR A 116 10.61 1.73 -4.10
C TYR A 116 10.72 0.34 -4.72
N LEU A 117 9.58 -0.32 -4.98
CA LEU A 117 9.55 -1.66 -5.55
C LEU A 117 10.17 -1.73 -6.96
N VAL A 118 9.89 -0.75 -7.80
CA VAL A 118 10.45 -0.67 -9.16
C VAL A 118 11.96 -0.36 -9.14
N LYS A 119 12.41 0.52 -8.23
CA LYS A 119 13.81 0.95 -8.18
C LYS A 119 14.77 -0.12 -7.66
N ASN A 120 14.32 -0.97 -6.73
CA ASN A 120 15.18 -1.96 -6.10
C ASN A 120 15.30 -3.29 -6.88
N ASP A 121 14.66 -3.39 -8.05
CA ASP A 121 14.74 -4.52 -8.99
C ASP A 121 14.69 -5.89 -8.30
N PHE A 122 13.71 -6.06 -7.42
CA PHE A 122 13.57 -7.32 -6.72
C PHE A 122 13.29 -8.44 -7.73
N PRO A 123 13.99 -9.59 -7.65
CA PRO A 123 13.75 -10.73 -8.54
C PRO A 123 12.36 -11.28 -8.29
N SER A 124 11.40 -10.80 -9.07
CA SER A 124 9.99 -11.11 -8.91
C SER A 124 9.31 -11.10 -10.27
N ASP A 125 8.49 -12.10 -10.52
CA ASP A 125 7.58 -12.14 -11.67
C ASP A 125 6.59 -10.96 -11.67
N LYS A 126 6.52 -10.20 -10.57
CA LYS A 126 5.68 -9.00 -10.41
C LYS A 126 6.37 -7.69 -10.81
N HIS A 127 7.63 -7.69 -11.26
CA HIS A 127 8.31 -6.45 -11.66
C HIS A 127 7.47 -5.67 -12.70
N HIS A 128 6.99 -6.35 -13.74
CA HIS A 128 6.13 -5.74 -14.75
C HIS A 128 4.80 -5.20 -14.17
N TYR A 129 4.22 -5.90 -13.19
CA TYR A 129 3.02 -5.46 -12.50
C TYR A 129 3.24 -4.15 -11.73
N TYR A 130 4.33 -4.05 -10.94
CA TYR A 130 4.68 -2.83 -10.22
C TYR A 130 5.05 -1.69 -11.16
N PHE A 131 5.77 -1.99 -12.25
CA PHE A 131 6.09 -0.98 -13.26
C PHE A 131 4.83 -0.41 -13.90
N ASN A 132 3.89 -1.27 -14.32
CA ASN A 132 2.60 -0.81 -14.86
C ASN A 132 1.81 0.01 -13.83
N MET A 133 1.81 -0.43 -12.56
CA MET A 133 1.19 0.32 -11.46
C MET A 133 1.82 1.70 -11.26
N LEU A 134 3.15 1.81 -11.38
CA LEU A 134 3.86 3.08 -11.30
C LEU A 134 3.38 4.04 -12.39
N LEU A 135 3.27 3.55 -13.63
CA LEU A 135 2.75 4.34 -14.75
C LEU A 135 1.31 4.76 -14.49
N GLY A 136 0.42 3.85 -14.11
CA GLY A 136 -0.98 4.16 -13.82
C GLY A 136 -1.14 5.19 -12.69
N LEU A 137 -0.36 5.08 -11.61
CA LEU A 137 -0.38 6.07 -10.52
C LEU A 137 0.12 7.44 -10.96
N LYS A 138 1.16 7.50 -11.81
CA LYS A 138 1.65 8.75 -12.42
C LYS A 138 0.59 9.36 -13.35
N MET A 139 -0.10 8.53 -14.14
CA MET A 139 -1.23 8.97 -14.95
C MET A 139 -2.33 9.57 -14.07
N LEU A 140 -2.81 8.86 -13.05
CA LEU A 140 -3.84 9.40 -12.12
C LEU A 140 -3.41 10.69 -11.42
N SER A 141 -2.13 10.80 -11.07
CA SER A 141 -1.57 12.02 -10.47
C SER A 141 -1.70 13.22 -11.42
N ALA A 142 -1.53 12.99 -12.73
CA ALA A 142 -1.59 14.03 -13.75
C ALA A 142 -3.02 14.44 -14.17
N ILE A 143 -4.03 13.62 -13.89
CA ILE A 143 -5.43 13.97 -14.14
C ILE A 143 -5.81 15.22 -13.33
N LYS A 144 -6.35 16.24 -13.99
CA LYS A 144 -6.85 17.46 -13.33
C LYS A 144 -8.34 17.44 -13.09
N SER A 145 -9.08 16.62 -13.83
CA SER A 145 -10.51 16.42 -13.62
C SER A 145 -10.79 15.63 -12.33
N GLY A 146 -11.97 15.84 -11.75
CA GLY A 146 -12.36 15.25 -10.46
C GLY A 146 -12.75 13.77 -10.49
N ASN A 147 -12.42 13.02 -11.55
CA ASN A 147 -12.88 11.63 -11.76
C ASN A 147 -11.78 10.58 -11.55
N LYS A 148 -10.79 10.85 -10.69
CA LYS A 148 -9.68 9.91 -10.43
C LYS A 148 -10.17 8.57 -9.88
N ASP A 149 -11.23 8.59 -9.07
CA ASP A 149 -11.81 7.41 -8.43
C ASP A 149 -12.35 6.41 -9.47
N GLY A 150 -12.84 6.87 -10.61
CA GLY A 150 -13.35 6.01 -11.70
C GLY A 150 -12.26 5.19 -12.40
N TYR A 151 -10.99 5.48 -12.13
CA TYR A 151 -9.84 4.86 -12.79
C TYR A 151 -8.92 4.10 -11.83
N ILE A 152 -9.21 4.10 -10.53
CA ILE A 152 -8.32 3.53 -9.51
C ILE A 152 -8.09 2.02 -9.69
N ASP A 153 -9.11 1.29 -10.15
CA ASP A 153 -9.03 -0.16 -10.40
C ASP A 153 -8.17 -0.49 -11.64
N LEU A 154 -7.88 0.51 -12.48
CA LEU A 154 -7.11 0.36 -13.71
C LEU A 154 -5.63 0.71 -13.54
N ILE A 155 -5.16 1.08 -12.34
CA ILE A 155 -3.78 1.54 -12.14
C ILE A 155 -2.73 0.50 -12.56
N ALA A 156 -3.01 -0.80 -12.40
CA ALA A 156 -2.11 -1.86 -12.84
C ALA A 156 -2.17 -2.14 -14.36
N HIS A 157 -3.06 -1.48 -15.08
CA HIS A 157 -3.32 -1.62 -16.51
C HIS A 157 -3.35 -0.24 -17.20
N PRO A 158 -2.21 0.47 -17.28
CA PRO A 158 -2.14 1.85 -17.80
C PRO A 158 -2.69 1.99 -19.24
N TYR A 159 -2.62 0.93 -20.04
CA TYR A 159 -3.23 0.90 -21.37
C TYR A 159 -4.77 0.96 -21.32
N LEU A 160 -5.41 0.23 -20.39
CA LEU A 160 -6.87 0.30 -20.19
C LEU A 160 -7.28 1.64 -19.61
N LEU A 161 -6.45 2.21 -18.73
CA LEU A 161 -6.68 3.53 -18.18
C LEU A 161 -6.73 4.59 -19.30
N LEU A 162 -5.76 4.54 -20.22
CA LEU A 162 -5.75 5.39 -21.42
C LEU A 162 -6.96 5.13 -22.33
N GLU A 163 -7.28 3.85 -22.59
CA GLU A 163 -8.44 3.47 -23.40
C GLU A 163 -9.75 4.03 -22.83
N GLN A 164 -9.94 3.92 -21.52
CA GLN A 164 -11.15 4.41 -20.84
C GLN A 164 -11.26 5.93 -20.90
N MET A 165 -10.15 6.66 -20.74
CA MET A 165 -10.13 8.12 -20.90
C MET A 165 -10.52 8.54 -22.32
N LEU A 166 -9.98 7.86 -23.33
CA LEU A 166 -10.31 8.13 -24.73
C LEU A 166 -11.78 7.84 -25.03
N MET A 167 -12.34 6.75 -24.50
CA MET A 167 -13.74 6.40 -24.65
C MET A 167 -14.68 7.42 -23.98
N ASN A 168 -14.27 7.98 -22.85
CA ASN A 168 -15.01 9.03 -22.14
C ASN A 168 -14.85 10.43 -22.75
N ALA A 169 -14.14 10.55 -23.89
CA ALA A 169 -13.80 11.82 -24.55
C ALA A 169 -12.96 12.79 -23.69
N GLU A 170 -12.21 12.26 -22.71
CA GLU A 170 -11.33 13.01 -21.82
C GLU A 170 -9.96 13.27 -22.48
N LEU A 171 -9.96 13.82 -23.70
CA LEU A 171 -8.76 13.99 -24.54
C LEU A 171 -7.62 14.77 -23.87
N LYS A 172 -7.96 15.79 -23.08
CA LYS A 172 -6.96 16.59 -22.36
C LYS A 172 -6.29 15.80 -21.24
N ASP A 173 -7.07 15.04 -20.48
CA ASP A 173 -6.52 14.19 -19.42
C ASP A 173 -5.68 13.05 -20.03
N ALA A 174 -6.13 12.45 -21.15
CA ALA A 174 -5.33 11.47 -21.90
C ALA A 174 -3.98 12.05 -22.37
N GLU A 175 -3.95 13.27 -22.88
CA GLU A 175 -2.71 13.94 -23.28
C GLU A 175 -1.79 14.23 -22.08
N GLU A 176 -2.34 14.77 -20.98
CA GLU A 176 -1.58 15.12 -19.78
C GLU A 176 -1.00 13.87 -19.09
N THR A 177 -1.78 12.79 -19.02
CA THR A 177 -1.33 11.51 -18.45
C THR A 177 -0.25 10.83 -19.28
N LEU A 178 -0.36 10.84 -20.61
CA LEU A 178 0.69 10.29 -21.49
C LEU A 178 2.02 11.07 -21.34
N LYS A 179 1.94 12.40 -21.28
CA LYS A 179 3.11 13.26 -21.02
C LYS A 179 3.78 12.94 -19.68
N ALA A 180 3.00 12.56 -18.67
CA ALA A 180 3.52 12.24 -17.34
C ALA A 180 4.37 10.96 -17.30
N ILE A 181 4.22 10.05 -18.27
CA ILE A 181 4.87 8.73 -18.27
C ILE A 181 5.84 8.50 -19.42
N ILE A 182 5.93 9.41 -20.39
CA ILE A 182 6.71 9.19 -21.64
C ILE A 182 8.19 8.89 -21.37
N ASN A 183 8.81 9.60 -20.43
CA ASN A 183 10.22 9.38 -20.07
C ASN A 183 10.45 7.99 -19.45
N ASP A 184 9.48 7.49 -18.67
CA ASP A 184 9.57 6.17 -18.05
C ASP A 184 9.48 5.07 -19.11
N LEU A 185 8.63 5.25 -20.13
CA LEU A 185 8.49 4.33 -21.26
C LEU A 185 9.76 4.30 -22.13
N GLU A 186 10.38 5.45 -22.39
CA GLU A 186 11.63 5.54 -23.14
C GLU A 186 12.78 4.83 -22.42
N SER A 187 12.89 5.03 -21.10
CA SER A 187 13.95 4.38 -20.29
C SER A 187 13.86 2.86 -20.24
N GLN A 188 12.64 2.28 -20.29
CA GLN A 188 12.47 0.82 -20.37
C GLN A 188 12.94 0.24 -21.70
N ASN A 189 12.66 0.94 -22.81
CA ASN A 189 13.04 0.46 -24.15
C ASN A 189 14.56 0.44 -24.36
N GLU A 190 15.32 1.26 -23.61
CA GLU A 190 16.79 1.23 -23.63
C GLU A 190 17.38 0.06 -22.82
N THR A 191 16.62 -0.49 -21.87
CA THR A 191 17.04 -1.61 -21.02
C THR A 191 16.60 -2.99 -21.53
N ALA A 192 15.75 -3.05 -22.55
CA ALA A 192 15.35 -4.29 -23.21
C ALA A 192 16.43 -4.72 -24.23
N PRO A 193 16.97 -5.95 -24.16
CA PRO A 193 17.95 -6.46 -25.13
C PRO A 193 17.36 -6.68 -26.54
#